data_AF-A0A5B8NND2-F1
#
_entry.id   AF-A0A5B8NND2-F1
#
_cell.length_a   1.000
_cell.length_b   1.000
_cell.length_c   1.000
_cell.angle_alpha   90.00
_cell.angle_beta   90.00
_cell.angle_gamma   90.00
#
_symmetry.space_group_name_H-M   'P 1'
#
loop_
_entity.id
_entity.type
_entity.pdbx_description
1 polymer ?
#
loop_
_entity_poly.entity_id
_entity_poly.type
_entity_poly.pdbx_seq_one_letter_code
_entity_poly.pdbx_strand_id
1 'polypeptide(L)' 'MISMSNPKTENLIPFEIEGEMTYLNPDSAEGKALQRIDSVDLDDPTQWITVVEEGQEIDDEALDQWLKERGYKV' A
#
# COMPACT_ATOMS: atom_id res chain seq x y z
N MET A 1 14.42 -18.64 -25.04
CA MET A 1 15.17 -17.74 -24.14
C MET A 1 14.94 -18.27 -22.73
N ILE A 2 16.00 -18.62 -22.00
CA ILE A 2 15.88 -19.12 -20.63
C ILE A 2 15.77 -17.88 -19.75
N SER A 3 14.59 -17.57 -19.22
CA SER A 3 14.46 -16.60 -18.13
C SER A 3 15.26 -17.16 -16.96
N MET A 4 16.42 -16.58 -16.70
CA MET A 4 17.17 -16.87 -15.48
C MET A 4 16.47 -16.12 -14.34
N SER A 5 15.52 -16.80 -13.68
CA SER A 5 15.01 -16.38 -12.38
C SER A 5 16.19 -16.33 -11.41
N ASN A 6 16.52 -15.14 -10.90
CA ASN A 6 17.58 -15.00 -9.90
C ASN A 6 17.02 -15.50 -8.56
N PRO A 7 17.56 -16.58 -7.96
CA PRO A 7 16.98 -17.20 -6.75
C PRO A 7 17.01 -16.26 -5.53
N LYS A 8 17.81 -15.19 -5.57
CA LYS A 8 17.86 -14.15 -4.52
C LYS A 8 16.66 -13.20 -4.52
N THR A 9 15.90 -13.14 -5.61
CA THR A 9 14.77 -12.22 -5.79
C THR A 9 13.42 -12.93 -5.89
N GLU A 10 13.37 -14.27 -5.82
CA GLU A 10 12.14 -15.06 -5.97
C GLU A 10 11.06 -14.75 -4.93
N ASN A 11 11.43 -14.19 -3.78
CA ASN A 11 10.51 -13.81 -2.71
C ASN A 11 10.51 -12.29 -2.41
N LEU A 12 11.10 -11.46 -3.28
CA LEU A 12 11.15 -10.00 -3.07
C LEU A 12 10.12 -9.29 -3.96
N ILE A 13 9.57 -8.19 -3.46
CA ILE A 13 8.57 -7.39 -4.16
C ILE A 13 9.30 -6.44 -5.12
N PRO A 14 9.06 -6.52 -6.44
CA PRO A 14 9.66 -5.58 -7.39
C PRO A 14 9.12 -4.17 -7.18
N PHE A 15 9.99 -3.16 -7.19
CA PHE A 15 9.62 -1.76 -7.01
C PHE A 15 10.53 -0.86 -7.84
N GLU A 16 9.99 0.18 -8.47
CA GLU A 16 10.76 1.11 -9.30
C GLU A 16 10.98 2.43 -8.54
N ILE A 17 12.23 2.87 -8.44
CA ILE A 17 12.61 4.16 -7.85
C ILE A 17 13.47 4.89 -8.86
N GLU A 18 13.03 6.09 -9.30
CA GLU A 18 13.77 6.93 -10.25
C GLU A 18 14.15 6.22 -11.57
N GLY A 19 13.34 5.24 -12.01
CA GLY A 19 13.60 4.46 -13.22
C GLY A 19 14.54 3.26 -13.01
N GLU A 20 15.00 3.00 -11.79
CA GLU A 20 15.77 1.81 -11.44
C GLU A 20 14.91 0.77 -10.71
N MET A 21 15.02 -0.49 -11.14
CA MET A 21 14.34 -1.62 -10.49
C MET A 21 15.07 -2.04 -9.23
N THR A 22 14.38 -1.95 -8.10
CA THR A 22 14.79 -2.48 -6.79
C THR A 22 13.83 -3.59 -6.33
N TYR A 23 14.19 -4.24 -5.23
CA TYR A 23 13.47 -5.39 -4.68
C TYR A 23 13.31 -5.22 -3.18
N LEU A 24 12.07 -5.10 -2.72
CA LEU A 24 11.73 -4.90 -1.31
C LEU A 24 11.54 -6.24 -0.60
N ASN A 25 12.00 -6.32 0.65
CA ASN A 25 11.75 -7.46 1.50
C ASN A 25 10.25 -7.44 1.91
N PRO A 26 9.47 -8.51 1.67
CA PRO A 26 8.06 -8.56 2.05
C PRO A 26 7.82 -8.37 3.55
N ASP A 27 8.79 -8.70 4.40
CA ASP A 27 8.68 -8.54 5.86
C ASP A 27 8.99 -7.12 6.36
N SER A 28 9.58 -6.26 5.51
CA SER A 28 9.86 -4.85 5.79
C SER A 28 8.58 -4.02 5.90
N ALA A 29 8.69 -2.81 6.47
CA ALA A 29 7.54 -1.91 6.59
C ALA A 29 7.01 -1.51 5.21
N GLU A 30 7.92 -1.19 4.29
CA GLU A 30 7.67 -0.80 2.90
C GLU A 30 7.06 -1.97 2.11
N GLY A 31 7.61 -3.18 2.26
CA GLY A 31 7.07 -4.38 1.62
C GLY A 31 5.65 -4.70 2.08
N LYS A 32 5.38 -4.59 3.39
CA LYS A 32 4.03 -4.76 3.94
C LYS A 32 3.07 -3.67 3.48
N ALA A 33 3.53 -2.43 3.35
CA ALA A 33 2.71 -1.33 2.85
C ALA A 33 2.27 -1.58 1.40
N LEU A 34 3.20 -1.96 0.52
CA LEU A 34 2.88 -2.28 -0.87
C LEU A 34 1.94 -3.49 -0.99
N GLN A 35 2.17 -4.56 -0.22
CA GLN A 35 1.26 -5.71 -0.21
C GLN A 35 -0.17 -5.34 0.20
N ARG A 36 -0.34 -4.39 1.12
CA ARG A 36 -1.67 -3.88 1.48
C ARG A 36 -2.29 -3.12 0.32
N ILE A 37 -1.54 -2.24 -0.33
CA ILE A 37 -2.01 -1.45 -1.47
C ILE A 37 -2.43 -2.36 -2.63
N ASP A 38 -1.61 -3.36 -2.99
CA ASP A 38 -1.92 -4.30 -4.07
C ASP A 38 -3.16 -5.17 -3.78
N SER A 39 -3.51 -5.34 -2.50
CA SER A 39 -4.70 -6.10 -2.09
C SER A 39 -5.98 -5.26 -2.04
N VAL A 40 -5.87 -3.93 -2.15
CA VAL A 40 -7.00 -2.99 -2.12
C VAL A 40 -7.45 -2.70 -3.55
N ASP A 41 -8.75 -2.76 -3.79
CA ASP A 41 -9.35 -2.27 -5.03
C ASP A 41 -9.38 -0.74 -4.99
N LEU A 42 -8.37 -0.10 -5.61
CA LEU A 42 -8.25 1.36 -5.63
C LEU A 42 -9.39 2.05 -6.41
N ASP A 43 -10.14 1.29 -7.22
CA ASP A 43 -11.26 1.80 -8.01
C ASP A 43 -12.62 1.56 -7.31
N ASP A 44 -12.66 0.94 -6.13
CA ASP A 44 -13.91 0.73 -5.38
C ASP A 44 -14.50 2.08 -4.92
N PRO A 45 -15.65 2.52 -5.46
CA PRO A 45 -16.25 3.81 -5.11
C PRO A 45 -16.81 3.86 -3.68
N THR A 46 -16.84 2.73 -2.97
CA THR A 46 -17.30 2.62 -1.58
C THR A 46 -16.16 2.73 -0.55
N GLN A 47 -14.91 2.81 -1.02
CA GLN A 47 -13.72 2.99 -0.19
C GLN A 47 -13.07 4.35 -0.44
N TRP A 48 -12.46 4.91 0.61
CA TRP A 48 -11.74 6.18 0.55
C TRP A 48 -10.31 5.98 1.03
N ILE A 49 -9.33 6.36 0.21
CA ILE A 49 -7.91 6.25 0.54
C ILE A 49 -7.35 7.67 0.71
N THR A 50 -6.72 7.91 1.84
CA THR A 50 -6.04 9.18 2.13
C THR A 50 -4.64 8.92 2.66
N VAL A 51 -3.73 9.87 2.41
CA VAL A 51 -2.39 9.86 2.98
C VAL A 51 -2.42 10.64 4.29
N VAL A 52 -1.77 10.10 5.32
CA VAL A 52 -1.56 10.74 6.61
C VAL A 52 -0.06 10.95 6.77
N GLU A 53 0.36 12.19 6.92
CA GLU A 53 1.77 12.50 7.14
C GLU A 53 2.19 12.20 8.59
N GLU A 54 3.47 11.85 8.76
CA GLU A 54 4.04 11.62 10.08
C GLU A 54 3.95 12.89 10.94
N GLY A 55 3.44 12.75 12.16
CA GLY A 55 3.22 13.87 13.09
C GLY A 55 1.89 14.60 12.92
N GLN A 56 1.08 14.22 11.93
CA GLN A 56 -0.29 14.69 11.84
C GLN A 56 -1.16 13.95 12.86
N GLU A 57 -1.67 14.69 13.85
CA GLU A 57 -2.63 14.15 14.82
C GLU A 57 -3.98 13.99 14.10
N ILE A 58 -4.47 12.75 14.05
CA ILE A 58 -5.79 12.45 13.50
C ILE A 58 -6.71 12.04 14.64
N ASP A 59 -7.86 12.70 14.69
CA ASP A 59 -8.99 12.24 15.48
C ASP A 59 -9.71 11.14 14.69
N ASP A 60 -9.28 9.89 14.93
CA ASP A 60 -9.79 8.72 14.24
C ASP A 60 -11.30 8.57 14.42
N GLU A 61 -11.86 8.91 15.60
CA GLU A 61 -13.30 8.82 15.86
C GLU A 61 -14.09 9.84 15.04
N ALA A 62 -13.61 11.09 14.97
CA ALA A 62 -14.24 12.12 14.15
C ALA A 62 -14.16 11.80 12.65
N LEU A 63 -13.03 11.24 12.19
CA LEU A 63 -12.85 10.83 10.81
C LEU A 63 -13.78 9.66 10.45
N ASP A 64 -13.86 8.64 11.30
CA ASP A 64 -14.76 7.50 11.17
C ASP A 64 -16.22 7.94 11.03
N GLN A 65 -16.64 8.87 11.89
CA GLN A 65 -18.01 9.36 11.89
C GLN A 65 -18.32 10.14 10.61
N TRP A 66 -17.41 11.01 10.16
CA TRP A 66 -17.54 11.75 8.91
C TRP A 66 -17.60 10.82 7.68
N LEU A 67 -16.82 9.74 7.66
CA LEU A 67 -16.83 8.75 6.59
C LEU A 67 -18.14 7.97 6.56
N LYS A 68 -18.63 7.52 7.72
CA LYS A 68 -19.93 6.83 7.86
C LYS A 68 -21.11 7.70 7.39
N GLU A 69 -21.12 8.99 7.73
CA GLU A 69 -22.16 9.94 7.30
C GLU A 69 -22.24 10.10 5.77
N ARG A 70 -21.12 9.90 5.08
CA ARG A 70 -21.03 9.95 3.62
C ARG A 70 -21.31 8.62 2.93
N GLY A 71 -21.61 7.57 3.71
CA GLY A 71 -21.95 6.23 3.20
C GLY A 71 -20.75 5.33 2.92
N TYR A 72 -19.55 5.70 3.38
CA TYR A 72 -18.37 4.85 3.26
C TYR A 72 -18.35 3.75 4.33
N LYS A 73 -17.73 2.61 4.00
CA LYS A 73 -17.42 1.57 4.99
C LYS A 73 -16.12 1.93 5.71
N VAL A 74 -16.17 1.92 7.04
CA VAL A 74 -15.04 2.16 7.94
C VAL A 74 -14.97 1.03 8.95
#